data_AF-A0A535ND32-F1
#
_entry.id   AF-A0A535ND32-F1
#
_cell.length_a   1.000
_cell.length_b   1.000
_cell.length_c   1.000
_cell.angle_alpha   90.00
_cell.angle_beta   90.00
_cell.angle_gamma   90.00
#
_symmetry.space_group_name_H-M   'P 1'
#
loop_
_entity.id
_entity.type
_entity.pdbx_description
1 polymer ?
#
loop_
_entity_poly.entity_id
_entity_poly.type
_entity_poly.pdbx_seq_one_letter_code
_entity_poly.pdbx_strand_id
1 'polypeptide(L)'
;MIESAHGFGVPMGKAIDFFDRASVDSHDLATVRGELYFELHRGTYTTQARTKRLNRRAQEALREAEMWSVAAGGAYPREELDTAWKKLLLNQFHDILPGSSIDWVYEDAERDLDAVCTDAQSMALAAMEMCGADPVAGPPVTGDGPLENEFLRVELGEEGAVTSIWDKEAGREVLSGRGNVLELHDDNPRRWDAWDLEIEHRDAYVVVGRRFGSSTVTQRISLEGRVLRFATDVDWHERHKVLKVAFPVAVSAREATYEIQFGHVRRPTHFDGSYARAMFEVCAQRWADLGDGDYGVALLNDCKHGYDIHESVMRLSLLRAPTHPDPSADQGFHRFTYALMPHLGDWRHAGVIEAAEELNAVLGVPRSLVTVDTPQARVEAIKRAEDSEAVIVRLYEAWGRPCRARITTTLPARRVTLCDLLEREREETSLELDLRPFQVVTLKLDP
;
A
#
# COMPACT_ATOMS: atom_id res chain seq x y z
N MET A 1 -11.22 -33.60 29.88
CA MET A 1 -10.65 -33.54 28.51
C MET A 1 -9.31 -34.26 28.40
N ILE A 2 -8.32 -33.97 29.26
CA ILE A 2 -7.01 -34.67 29.21
C ILE A 2 -7.14 -36.16 29.57
N GLU A 3 -7.82 -36.50 30.68
CA GLU A 3 -8.02 -37.91 31.09
C GLU A 3 -8.77 -38.75 30.04
N SER A 4 -9.70 -38.15 29.31
CA SER A 4 -10.42 -38.84 28.22
C SER A 4 -9.54 -39.13 27.00
N ALA A 5 -8.52 -38.31 26.71
CA ALA A 5 -7.63 -38.53 25.57
C ALA A 5 -6.72 -39.76 25.76
N HIS A 6 -6.27 -40.00 27.00
CA HIS A 6 -5.49 -41.18 27.35
C HIS A 6 -6.28 -42.49 27.16
N GLY A 7 -7.60 -42.47 27.36
CA GLY A 7 -8.47 -43.62 27.10
C GLY A 7 -8.56 -44.04 25.62
N PHE A 8 -8.20 -43.15 24.69
CA PHE A 8 -8.14 -43.42 23.25
C PHE A 8 -6.70 -43.60 22.72
N GLY A 9 -5.70 -43.61 23.60
CA GLY A 9 -4.29 -43.80 23.20
C GLY A 9 -3.67 -42.63 22.44
N VAL A 10 -4.26 -41.44 22.49
CA VAL A 10 -3.73 -40.25 21.79
C VAL A 10 -2.52 -39.68 22.55
N PRO A 11 -1.31 -39.64 21.95
CA PRO A 11 -0.13 -39.10 22.62
C PRO A 11 -0.12 -37.57 22.59
N MET A 12 0.25 -36.96 23.72
CA MET A 12 0.64 -35.54 23.76
C MET A 12 2.06 -35.41 23.17
N GLY A 13 2.29 -34.39 22.33
CA GLY A 13 3.59 -34.17 21.68
C GLY A 13 3.73 -32.73 21.16
N LYS A 14 4.90 -32.39 20.61
CA LYS A 14 5.17 -31.09 20.00
C LYS A 14 4.75 -31.09 18.53
N ALA A 15 4.52 -29.90 17.99
CA ALA A 15 4.24 -29.72 16.56
C ALA A 15 5.40 -30.22 15.67
N ILE A 16 6.66 -30.04 16.10
CA ILE A 16 7.82 -30.54 15.37
C ILE A 16 7.80 -32.08 15.25
N ASP A 17 7.54 -32.79 16.35
CA ASP A 17 7.44 -34.26 16.35
C ASP A 17 6.33 -34.76 15.39
N PHE A 18 5.26 -33.98 15.20
CA PHE A 18 4.21 -34.28 14.22
C PHE A 18 4.70 -34.07 12.78
N PHE A 19 5.34 -32.94 12.48
CA PHE A 19 5.85 -32.65 11.13
C PHE A 19 6.98 -33.60 10.72
N ASP A 20 7.88 -33.97 11.63
CA ASP A 20 8.94 -34.95 11.38
C ASP A 20 8.34 -36.29 10.92
N ARG A 21 7.33 -36.80 11.64
CA ARG A 21 6.60 -38.02 11.24
C ARG A 21 5.85 -37.83 9.92
N ALA A 22 5.10 -36.74 9.77
CA ALA A 22 4.32 -36.48 8.57
C ALA A 22 5.19 -36.34 7.30
N SER A 23 6.44 -35.87 7.44
CA SER A 23 7.39 -35.74 6.34
C SER A 23 7.86 -37.08 5.75
N VAL A 24 7.80 -38.17 6.54
CA VAL A 24 8.14 -39.53 6.07
C VAL A 24 7.05 -40.06 5.15
N ASP A 25 5.79 -39.71 5.43
CA ASP A 25 4.62 -40.18 4.68
C ASP A 25 4.16 -39.18 3.60
N SER A 26 4.72 -37.96 3.55
CA SER A 26 4.28 -36.87 2.65
C SER A 26 4.64 -37.10 1.19
N HIS A 27 3.72 -37.73 0.46
CA HIS A 27 3.80 -37.96 -0.99
C HIS A 27 2.52 -37.41 -1.65
N ASP A 28 2.64 -36.89 -2.88
CA ASP A 28 1.51 -36.42 -3.71
C ASP A 28 0.55 -35.44 -3.00
N LEU A 29 1.12 -34.43 -2.32
CA LEU A 29 0.33 -33.44 -1.58
C LEU A 29 -0.39 -32.46 -2.53
N ALA A 30 -1.64 -32.14 -2.18
CA ALA A 30 -2.41 -31.09 -2.83
C ALA A 30 -1.66 -29.75 -2.77
N THR A 31 -1.30 -29.22 -3.94
CA THR A 31 -0.52 -27.98 -4.07
C THR A 31 -1.43 -26.79 -4.33
N VAL A 32 -1.38 -25.78 -3.46
CA VAL A 32 -2.01 -24.47 -3.70
C VAL A 32 -0.93 -23.48 -4.12
N ARG A 33 -1.19 -22.71 -5.19
CA ARG A 33 -0.25 -21.72 -5.75
C ARG A 33 -0.92 -20.34 -5.79
N GLY A 34 -0.28 -19.34 -5.20
CA GLY A 34 -0.82 -17.99 -5.08
C GLY A 34 -1.34 -17.72 -3.66
N GLU A 35 -2.33 -16.84 -3.54
CA GLU A 35 -2.91 -16.48 -2.25
C GLU A 35 -3.89 -17.53 -1.71
N LEU A 36 -3.88 -17.72 -0.38
CA LEU A 36 -4.95 -18.40 0.35
C LEU A 36 -6.03 -17.36 0.68
N TYR A 37 -6.87 -17.03 -0.30
CA TYR A 37 -7.91 -16.01 -0.12
C TYR A 37 -8.93 -16.46 0.94
N PHE A 38 -8.97 -15.75 2.07
CA PHE A 38 -9.91 -16.03 3.16
C PHE A 38 -11.26 -15.37 2.87
N GLU A 39 -12.29 -16.18 2.64
CA GLU A 39 -13.60 -15.71 2.16
C GLU A 39 -14.47 -14.98 3.22
N LEU A 40 -13.89 -14.49 4.32
CA LEU A 40 -14.58 -13.85 5.44
C LEU A 40 -13.88 -12.55 5.87
N HIS A 41 -14.53 -11.79 6.76
CA HIS A 41 -13.98 -10.62 7.48
C HIS A 41 -13.51 -9.41 6.63
N ARG A 42 -13.78 -9.35 5.32
CA ARG A 42 -13.36 -8.24 4.40
C ARG A 42 -13.52 -6.80 4.93
N GLY A 43 -14.50 -6.52 5.79
CA GLY A 43 -14.65 -5.20 6.44
C GLY A 43 -13.44 -4.74 7.25
N THR A 44 -12.53 -5.66 7.62
CA THR A 44 -11.24 -5.35 8.25
C THR A 44 -10.24 -4.63 7.34
N TYR A 45 -10.46 -4.60 6.02
CA TYR A 45 -9.60 -3.84 5.10
C TYR A 45 -9.84 -2.32 5.20
N THR A 46 -11.00 -1.90 5.72
CA THR A 46 -11.49 -0.50 5.63
C THR A 46 -11.70 0.15 6.99
N THR A 47 -12.14 -0.60 8.01
CA THR A 47 -12.39 -0.08 9.36
C THR A 47 -11.09 0.34 10.08
N GLN A 48 -11.16 1.27 11.02
CA GLN A 48 -10.00 1.82 11.76
C GLN A 48 -8.96 2.41 10.79
N ALA A 49 -9.43 3.31 9.94
CA ALA A 49 -8.69 3.92 8.86
C ALA A 49 -7.53 4.81 9.36
N ARG A 50 -7.69 5.46 10.52
CA ARG A 50 -6.61 6.22 11.18
C ARG A 50 -5.45 5.33 11.58
N THR A 51 -5.71 4.25 12.33
CA THR A 51 -4.72 3.22 12.69
C THR A 51 -4.01 2.67 11.45
N LYS A 52 -4.75 2.31 10.38
CA LYS A 52 -4.16 1.83 9.11
C LYS A 52 -3.25 2.87 8.43
N ARG A 53 -3.66 4.13 8.40
CA ARG A 53 -2.87 5.24 7.88
C ARG A 53 -1.60 5.49 8.68
N LEU A 54 -1.70 5.49 10.01
CA LEU A 54 -0.54 5.65 10.89
C LEU A 54 0.43 4.48 10.74
N ASN A 55 -0.07 3.24 10.60
CA ASN A 55 0.76 2.09 10.27
C ASN A 55 1.50 2.26 8.93
N ARG A 56 0.83 2.71 7.85
CA ARG A 56 1.50 2.95 6.56
C ARG A 56 2.61 4.00 6.67
N ARG A 57 2.30 5.13 7.30
CA ARG A 57 3.27 6.22 7.52
C ARG A 57 4.43 5.79 8.42
N ALA A 58 4.19 4.97 9.44
CA ALA A 58 5.23 4.42 10.30
C ALA A 58 6.14 3.43 9.56
N GLN A 59 5.59 2.59 8.67
CA GLN A 59 6.37 1.68 7.82
C GLN A 59 7.31 2.46 6.89
N GLU A 60 6.80 3.42 6.13
CA GLU A 60 7.63 4.20 5.20
C GLU A 60 8.61 5.14 5.93
N ALA A 61 8.19 5.78 7.03
CA ALA A 61 9.08 6.63 7.83
C ALA A 61 10.25 5.85 8.48
N LEU A 62 10.02 4.63 8.99
CA LEU A 62 11.10 3.79 9.53
C LEU A 62 12.04 3.29 8.42
N ARG A 63 11.49 2.90 7.27
CA ARG A 63 12.27 2.54 6.08
C ARG A 63 13.17 3.69 5.63
N GLU A 64 12.62 4.90 5.50
CA GLU A 64 13.39 6.10 5.17
C GLU A 64 14.44 6.42 6.25
N ALA A 65 14.10 6.30 7.54
CA ALA A 65 15.02 6.54 8.66
C ALA A 65 16.22 5.58 8.64
N GLU A 66 16.03 4.28 8.39
CA GLU A 66 17.14 3.33 8.22
C GLU A 66 18.02 3.72 7.02
N MET A 67 17.42 4.02 5.85
CA MET A 67 18.16 4.37 4.64
C MET A 67 18.98 5.66 4.80
N TRP A 68 18.39 6.72 5.36
CA TRP A 68 19.09 7.97 5.63
C TRP A 68 20.17 7.81 6.72
N SER A 69 19.91 7.01 7.75
CA SER A 69 20.92 6.71 8.78
C SER A 69 22.13 5.96 8.21
N VAL A 70 21.94 5.11 7.20
CA VAL A 70 23.06 4.54 6.43
C VAL A 70 23.75 5.62 5.58
N ALA A 71 22.98 6.49 4.91
CA ALA A 71 23.51 7.54 4.04
C ALA A 71 24.42 8.55 4.76
N ALA A 72 24.03 8.94 5.97
CA ALA A 72 24.78 9.90 6.80
C ALA A 72 26.17 9.39 7.21
N GLY A 73 26.42 8.08 7.16
CA GLY A 73 27.71 7.47 7.50
C GLY A 73 28.14 7.61 8.97
N GLY A 74 27.30 8.23 9.81
CA GLY A 74 27.55 8.47 11.23
C GLY A 74 27.16 7.30 12.13
N ALA A 75 26.88 7.61 13.41
CA ALA A 75 26.35 6.65 14.35
C ALA A 75 24.94 6.22 13.94
N TYR A 76 24.72 4.91 13.78
CA TYR A 76 23.41 4.35 13.45
C TYR A 76 22.53 4.29 14.72
N PRO A 77 21.30 4.86 14.72
CA PRO A 77 20.44 4.94 15.89
C PRO A 77 19.74 3.59 16.17
N ARG A 78 20.53 2.58 16.54
CA ARG A 78 20.10 1.17 16.60
C ARG A 78 19.07 0.91 17.69
N GLU A 79 19.24 1.50 18.87
CA GLU A 79 18.33 1.27 20.01
C GLU A 79 16.98 1.97 19.80
N GLU A 80 17.01 3.16 19.18
CA GLU A 80 15.83 3.93 18.81
C GLU A 80 15.04 3.24 17.69
N LEU A 81 15.72 2.79 16.63
CA LEU A 81 15.11 2.02 15.55
C LEU A 81 14.52 0.68 16.03
N ASP A 82 15.25 -0.09 16.86
CA ASP A 82 14.76 -1.34 17.44
C ASP A 82 13.50 -1.11 18.29
N THR A 83 13.50 -0.07 19.13
CA THR A 83 12.33 0.32 19.95
C THR A 83 11.13 0.71 19.07
N ALA A 84 11.36 1.51 18.03
CA ALA A 84 10.31 1.97 17.13
C ALA A 84 9.75 0.84 16.24
N TRP A 85 10.60 -0.05 15.72
CA TRP A 85 10.19 -1.25 14.99
C TRP A 85 9.36 -2.20 15.87
N LYS A 86 9.78 -2.45 17.12
CA LYS A 86 9.00 -3.26 18.07
C LYS A 86 7.61 -2.66 18.35
N LYS A 87 7.53 -1.33 18.50
CA LYS A 87 6.25 -0.62 18.71
C LYS A 87 5.34 -0.67 17.47
N LEU A 88 5.90 -0.56 16.26
CA LEU A 88 5.16 -0.76 15.01
C LEU A 88 4.64 -2.21 14.89
N LEU A 89 5.51 -3.20 15.09
CA LEU A 89 5.18 -4.63 14.94
C LEU A 89 4.15 -5.11 15.98
N LEU A 90 4.18 -4.56 17.20
CA LEU A 90 3.14 -4.78 18.22
C LEU A 90 1.76 -4.39 17.69
N ASN A 91 1.66 -3.21 17.07
CA ASN A 91 0.41 -2.68 16.53
C ASN A 91 -0.01 -3.32 15.18
N GLN A 92 0.86 -4.13 14.57
CA GLN A 92 0.54 -5.01 13.43
C GLN A 92 -0.10 -6.35 13.84
N PHE A 93 -0.40 -6.56 15.13
CA PHE A 93 -1.12 -7.75 15.60
C PHE A 93 -2.47 -7.90 14.89
N HIS A 94 -2.89 -9.14 14.65
CA HIS A 94 -3.99 -9.49 13.75
C HIS A 94 -5.39 -9.08 14.22
N ASP A 95 -5.55 -8.62 15.46
CA ASP A 95 -6.78 -7.98 15.94
C ASP A 95 -6.67 -6.46 16.11
N ILE A 96 -5.45 -5.89 16.02
CA ILE A 96 -5.19 -4.45 16.12
C ILE A 96 -5.25 -3.83 14.73
N LEU A 97 -4.27 -4.09 13.85
CA LEU A 97 -4.21 -3.48 12.51
C LEU A 97 -5.46 -3.78 11.65
N PRO A 98 -6.04 -4.99 11.65
CA PRO A 98 -7.28 -5.25 10.92
C PRO A 98 -8.51 -4.54 11.50
N GLY A 99 -8.46 -4.08 12.76
CA GLY A 99 -9.54 -3.32 13.38
C GLY A 99 -10.67 -4.19 13.96
N SER A 100 -10.33 -5.26 14.69
CA SER A 100 -11.27 -6.20 15.34
C SER A 100 -11.19 -6.22 16.87
N SER A 101 -10.47 -5.27 17.48
CA SER A 101 -10.41 -4.98 18.92
C SER A 101 -11.44 -3.91 19.36
N ILE A 102 -11.53 -3.67 20.68
CA ILE A 102 -12.32 -2.59 21.31
C ILE A 102 -11.65 -1.21 21.18
N ASP A 103 -12.41 -0.15 21.42
CA ASP A 103 -12.03 1.28 21.37
C ASP A 103 -10.67 1.61 22.02
N TRP A 104 -10.45 1.24 23.29
CA TRP A 104 -9.23 1.56 24.03
C TRP A 104 -7.94 1.03 23.37
N VAL A 105 -8.03 -0.06 22.60
CA VAL A 105 -6.88 -0.63 21.89
C VAL A 105 -6.42 0.30 20.75
N TYR A 106 -7.33 1.06 20.14
CA TYR A 106 -6.97 2.06 19.11
C TYR A 106 -6.50 3.38 19.71
N GLU A 107 -6.99 3.78 20.89
CA GLU A 107 -6.41 4.92 21.61
C GLU A 107 -4.92 4.68 21.92
N ASP A 108 -4.57 3.46 22.35
CA ASP A 108 -3.19 3.04 22.55
C ASP A 108 -2.43 2.90 21.22
N ALA A 109 -3.00 2.23 20.21
CA ALA A 109 -2.34 1.99 18.94
C ALA A 109 -2.08 3.27 18.12
N GLU A 110 -3.02 4.21 18.09
CA GLU A 110 -2.85 5.47 17.36
C GLU A 110 -1.80 6.36 18.04
N ARG A 111 -1.79 6.43 19.38
CA ARG A 111 -0.74 7.11 20.14
C ARG A 111 0.63 6.49 19.89
N ASP A 112 0.73 5.17 19.90
CA ASP A 112 1.99 4.45 19.71
C ASP A 112 2.52 4.60 18.28
N LEU A 113 1.66 4.50 17.26
CA LEU A 113 2.05 4.65 15.86
C LEU A 113 2.39 6.10 15.48
N ASP A 114 1.73 7.11 16.08
CA ASP A 114 2.08 8.52 15.89
C ASP A 114 3.45 8.85 16.53
N ALA A 115 3.75 8.26 17.68
CA ALA A 115 5.10 8.30 18.25
C ALA A 115 6.13 7.67 17.30
N VAL A 116 5.89 6.46 16.74
CA VAL A 116 6.79 5.87 15.73
C VAL A 116 6.99 6.81 14.54
N CYS A 117 5.92 7.41 14.02
CA CYS A 117 6.03 8.36 12.91
C CYS A 117 6.93 9.55 13.24
N THR A 118 6.78 10.10 14.45
CA THR A 118 7.53 11.27 14.94
C THR A 118 9.00 10.93 15.19
N ASP A 119 9.27 9.82 15.88
CA ASP A 119 10.62 9.34 16.19
C ASP A 119 11.38 9.04 14.88
N ALA A 120 10.76 8.31 13.96
CA ALA A 120 11.37 7.94 12.68
C ALA A 120 11.64 9.15 11.77
N GLN A 121 10.68 10.08 11.64
CA GLN A 121 10.90 11.32 10.89
C GLN A 121 12.01 12.18 11.51
N SER A 122 12.13 12.21 12.84
CA SER A 122 13.20 12.95 13.52
C SER A 122 14.58 12.34 13.25
N MET A 123 14.70 11.01 13.28
CA MET A 123 15.93 10.30 12.91
C MET A 123 16.31 10.53 11.43
N ALA A 124 15.33 10.42 10.52
CA ALA A 124 15.54 10.67 9.11
C ALA A 124 16.00 12.11 8.84
N LEU A 125 15.32 13.12 9.39
CA LEU A 125 15.67 14.54 9.19
C LEU A 125 17.07 14.87 9.72
N ALA A 126 17.46 14.36 10.89
CA ALA A 126 18.81 14.56 11.42
C ALA A 126 19.89 13.93 10.51
N ALA A 127 19.62 12.74 9.94
CA ALA A 127 20.52 12.10 9.00
C ALA A 127 20.54 12.82 7.63
N MET A 128 19.44 13.40 7.18
CA MET A 128 19.35 14.23 5.97
C MET A 128 20.15 15.53 6.12
N GLU A 129 20.08 16.20 7.27
CA GLU A 129 20.88 17.39 7.59
C GLU A 129 22.39 17.08 7.50
N MET A 130 22.83 15.93 8.04
CA MET A 130 24.21 15.46 7.91
C MET A 130 24.63 15.20 6.45
N CYS A 131 23.69 14.78 5.59
CA CYS A 131 23.94 14.58 4.16
C CYS A 131 23.92 15.88 3.34
N GLY A 132 23.46 17.00 3.91
CA GLY A 132 23.14 18.21 3.15
C GLY A 132 21.98 17.99 2.15
N ALA A 133 21.03 17.11 2.50
CA ALA A 133 19.88 16.77 1.68
C ALA A 133 18.61 17.44 2.20
N ASP A 134 17.86 18.09 1.32
CA ASP A 134 16.52 18.59 1.64
C ASP A 134 15.47 17.45 1.53
N PRO A 135 14.42 17.44 2.37
CA PRO A 135 13.25 16.58 2.17
C PRO A 135 12.71 16.68 0.75
N VAL A 136 12.21 15.57 0.20
CA VAL A 136 11.43 15.64 -1.04
C VAL A 136 10.24 16.56 -0.77
N ALA A 137 10.26 17.73 -1.38
CA ALA A 137 9.13 18.64 -1.34
C ALA A 137 7.91 17.90 -1.89
N GLY A 138 6.84 17.83 -1.09
CA GLY A 138 5.54 17.42 -1.61
C GLY A 138 5.23 18.23 -2.88
N PRO A 139 4.61 17.61 -3.89
CA PRO A 139 4.56 18.16 -5.24
C PRO A 139 4.06 19.60 -5.22
N PRO A 140 4.75 20.53 -5.89
CA PRO A 140 4.43 21.94 -5.79
C PRO A 140 2.98 22.17 -6.22
N VAL A 141 2.23 22.91 -5.41
CA VAL A 141 0.88 23.34 -5.75
C VAL A 141 1.00 24.34 -6.90
N THR A 142 0.92 23.85 -8.14
CA THR A 142 1.21 24.61 -9.36
C THR A 142 -0.05 25.09 -10.07
N GLY A 143 -0.21 26.41 -10.08
CA GLY A 143 -0.70 27.15 -11.25
C GLY A 143 -2.22 27.21 -11.43
N ASP A 144 -2.71 28.42 -11.69
CA ASP A 144 -4.12 28.69 -11.95
C ASP A 144 -4.47 28.30 -13.39
N GLY A 145 -5.41 27.36 -13.56
CA GLY A 145 -5.86 26.89 -14.86
C GLY A 145 -6.81 25.69 -14.79
N PRO A 146 -7.36 25.26 -15.94
CA PRO A 146 -8.03 23.95 -16.03
C PRO A 146 -7.04 22.82 -15.70
N LEU A 147 -7.53 21.69 -15.21
CA LEU A 147 -6.72 20.49 -14.92
C LEU A 147 -6.25 19.83 -16.23
N GLU A 148 -5.27 20.45 -16.88
CA GLU A 148 -4.76 20.03 -18.18
C GLU A 148 -3.24 20.22 -18.25
N ASN A 149 -2.53 19.20 -18.70
CA ASN A 149 -1.08 19.22 -18.91
C ASN A 149 -0.72 18.58 -20.26
N GLU A 150 0.53 18.17 -20.49
CA GLU A 150 0.95 17.55 -21.76
C GLU A 150 0.31 16.18 -22.01
N PHE A 151 -0.03 15.43 -20.97
CA PHE A 151 -0.58 14.07 -21.06
C PHE A 151 -2.11 14.04 -21.04
N LEU A 152 -2.73 14.74 -20.08
CA LEU A 152 -4.16 14.63 -19.79
C LEU A 152 -4.87 15.99 -19.88
N ARG A 153 -6.16 15.96 -20.21
CA ARG A 153 -7.13 17.02 -19.95
C ARG A 153 -8.25 16.44 -19.11
N VAL A 154 -8.51 17.04 -17.95
CA VAL A 154 -9.50 16.57 -16.98
C VAL A 154 -10.60 17.61 -16.84
N GLU A 155 -11.84 17.17 -17.04
CA GLU A 155 -13.02 18.01 -16.86
C GLU A 155 -13.76 17.59 -15.59
N LEU A 156 -14.14 18.57 -14.78
CA LEU A 156 -14.90 18.38 -13.55
C LEU A 156 -16.32 18.92 -13.76
N GLY A 157 -17.31 18.11 -13.41
CA GLY A 157 -18.70 18.52 -13.37
C GLY A 157 -19.13 18.98 -11.98
N GLU A 158 -20.44 19.08 -11.80
CA GLU A 158 -21.08 19.34 -10.51
C GLU A 158 -20.62 18.32 -9.45
N GLU A 159 -20.57 18.79 -8.19
CA GLU A 159 -20.12 18.02 -7.01
C GLU A 159 -18.70 17.45 -7.13
N GLY A 160 -17.86 17.97 -8.03
CA GLY A 160 -16.48 17.50 -8.20
C GLY A 160 -16.33 16.08 -8.74
N ALA A 161 -17.40 15.55 -9.34
CA ALA A 161 -17.31 14.35 -10.15
C ALA A 161 -16.47 14.66 -11.40
N VAL A 162 -15.57 13.75 -11.76
CA VAL A 162 -14.78 13.86 -13.00
C VAL A 162 -15.66 13.42 -14.16
N THR A 163 -15.93 14.32 -15.11
CA THR A 163 -16.81 14.05 -16.25
C THR A 163 -16.07 13.58 -17.50
N SER A 164 -14.77 13.91 -17.61
CA SER A 164 -13.88 13.45 -18.68
C SER A 164 -12.44 13.42 -18.17
N ILE A 165 -11.68 12.42 -18.60
CA ILE A 165 -10.22 12.38 -18.54
C ILE A 165 -9.75 12.00 -19.94
N TRP A 166 -9.43 13.00 -20.76
CA TRP A 166 -8.94 12.79 -22.11
C TRP A 166 -7.42 12.57 -22.09
N ASP A 167 -6.97 11.37 -22.51
CA ASP A 167 -5.56 11.08 -22.74
C ASP A 167 -5.17 11.57 -24.14
N LYS A 168 -4.26 12.55 -24.16
CA LYS A 168 -3.82 13.26 -25.37
C LYS A 168 -2.87 12.42 -26.22
N GLU A 169 -2.11 11.52 -25.60
CA GLU A 169 -1.14 10.65 -26.27
C GLU A 169 -1.85 9.45 -26.91
N ALA A 170 -2.78 8.84 -26.17
CA ALA A 170 -3.61 7.74 -26.63
C ALA A 170 -4.78 8.20 -27.53
N GLY A 171 -5.14 9.50 -27.52
CA GLY A 171 -6.22 10.08 -28.30
C GLY A 171 -7.60 9.53 -27.93
N ARG A 172 -7.83 9.23 -26.63
CA ARG A 172 -9.05 8.57 -26.14
C ARG A 172 -9.51 9.12 -24.80
N GLU A 173 -10.80 8.90 -24.53
CA GLU A 173 -11.37 9.05 -23.19
C GLU A 173 -10.97 7.85 -22.32
N VAL A 174 -10.63 8.14 -21.06
CA VAL A 174 -10.25 7.14 -20.03
C VAL A 174 -11.49 6.63 -19.29
N LEU A 175 -12.53 7.44 -19.13
CA LEU A 175 -13.73 7.10 -18.36
C LEU A 175 -14.87 6.57 -19.25
N SER A 176 -15.64 5.61 -18.73
CA SER A 176 -16.91 5.15 -19.35
C SER A 176 -18.15 5.82 -18.73
N GLY A 177 -17.96 6.63 -17.68
CA GLY A 177 -19.00 7.37 -16.97
C GLY A 177 -18.40 8.39 -16.00
N ARG A 178 -19.20 9.01 -15.13
CA ARG A 178 -18.68 9.93 -14.10
C ARG A 178 -17.70 9.21 -13.17
N GLY A 179 -16.46 9.70 -13.06
CA GLY A 179 -15.46 9.26 -12.09
C GLY A 179 -15.46 10.13 -10.84
N ASN A 180 -14.67 9.74 -9.82
CA ASN A 180 -14.66 10.38 -8.49
C ASN A 180 -16.09 10.50 -7.89
N VAL A 181 -16.92 9.49 -8.12
CA VAL A 181 -18.27 9.41 -7.55
C VAL A 181 -18.15 8.81 -6.15
N LEU A 182 -18.52 9.58 -5.13
CA LEU A 182 -18.55 9.10 -3.76
C LEU A 182 -19.87 8.38 -3.51
N GLU A 183 -19.79 7.08 -3.26
CA GLU A 183 -20.93 6.18 -3.05
C GLU A 183 -21.05 5.89 -1.54
N LEU A 184 -22.17 6.30 -0.92
CA LEU A 184 -22.50 5.95 0.46
C LEU A 184 -23.41 4.71 0.47
N HIS A 185 -22.86 3.56 0.85
CA HIS A 185 -23.61 2.32 0.97
C HIS A 185 -24.02 2.06 2.42
N ASP A 186 -25.15 1.39 2.64
CA ASP A 186 -25.51 0.90 3.97
C ASP A 186 -24.60 -0.27 4.37
N ASP A 187 -23.78 -0.07 5.42
CA ASP A 187 -23.11 -1.14 6.16
C ASP A 187 -24.04 -1.66 7.27
N ASN A 188 -25.27 -1.90 6.84
CA ASN A 188 -26.42 -2.45 7.53
C ASN A 188 -27.25 -3.09 6.41
N PRO A 189 -27.74 -4.33 6.53
CA PRO A 189 -28.55 -4.91 5.45
C PRO A 189 -29.89 -4.17 5.26
N ARG A 190 -29.90 -3.17 4.36
CA ARG A 190 -31.00 -2.46 3.61
C ARG A 190 -31.40 -0.99 4.02
N ARG A 191 -30.85 0.04 3.32
CA ARG A 191 -31.44 1.35 2.82
C ARG A 191 -31.67 2.53 3.82
N TRP A 192 -31.55 3.85 3.49
CA TRP A 192 -31.12 4.67 2.30
C TRP A 192 -30.42 6.03 2.72
N ASP A 193 -30.78 7.24 2.22
CA ASP A 193 -29.86 8.42 1.98
C ASP A 193 -30.49 9.86 2.11
N ALA A 194 -29.70 10.97 2.25
CA ALA A 194 -30.08 12.41 2.00
C ALA A 194 -28.99 13.56 2.13
N TRP A 195 -28.61 14.19 0.98
CA TRP A 195 -28.36 15.61 0.55
C TRP A 195 -27.84 16.84 1.39
N ASP A 196 -26.90 17.60 0.76
CA ASP A 196 -26.77 19.09 0.52
C ASP A 196 -25.72 20.06 1.19
N LEU A 197 -25.26 21.07 0.39
CA LEU A 197 -24.38 22.28 0.63
C LEU A 197 -22.85 22.08 0.88
N GLU A 198 -21.87 22.95 0.51
CA GLU A 198 -21.74 24.23 -0.25
C GLU A 198 -20.28 24.37 -0.81
N ILE A 199 -19.94 25.30 -1.75
CA ILE A 199 -18.60 25.42 -2.38
C ILE A 199 -17.95 26.81 -2.20
N GLU A 200 -16.70 26.86 -1.70
CA GLU A 200 -15.77 28.01 -1.85
C GLU A 200 -14.60 27.65 -2.78
N HIS A 201 -14.24 28.56 -3.70
CA HIS A 201 -13.09 28.43 -4.61
C HIS A 201 -11.91 29.29 -4.17
N ARG A 202 -10.70 28.72 -4.11
CA ARG A 202 -9.40 29.39 -4.33
C ARG A 202 -8.33 28.42 -4.85
N ASP A 203 -8.24 28.34 -6.18
CA ASP A 203 -7.04 28.36 -7.04
C ASP A 203 -5.84 27.38 -6.82
N ALA A 204 -5.24 26.96 -7.95
CA ALA A 204 -4.25 25.89 -8.15
C ALA A 204 -4.66 24.44 -7.75
N TYR A 205 -5.92 24.23 -7.36
CA TYR A 205 -6.57 22.94 -7.16
C TYR A 205 -8.08 23.13 -7.03
N VAL A 206 -8.88 22.12 -7.37
CA VAL A 206 -10.33 22.20 -7.12
C VAL A 206 -10.63 21.62 -5.74
N VAL A 207 -11.21 22.47 -4.87
CA VAL A 207 -11.76 22.08 -3.57
C VAL A 207 -13.22 21.69 -3.76
N VAL A 208 -13.54 20.44 -3.40
CA VAL A 208 -14.89 19.90 -3.49
C VAL A 208 -15.37 19.57 -2.08
N GLY A 209 -16.20 20.44 -1.51
CA GLY A 209 -16.98 20.14 -0.33
C GLY A 209 -18.22 19.32 -0.69
N ARG A 210 -18.45 18.19 -0.02
CA ARG A 210 -19.67 17.39 -0.11
C ARG A 210 -20.17 17.05 1.27
N ARG A 211 -21.49 17.07 1.48
CA ARG A 211 -22.14 16.63 2.72
C ARG A 211 -22.98 15.39 2.47
N PHE A 212 -22.91 14.41 3.38
CA PHE A 212 -23.76 13.22 3.37
C PHE A 212 -24.25 13.00 4.80
N GLY A 213 -25.55 13.14 5.04
CA GLY A 213 -26.13 13.03 6.39
C GLY A 213 -25.49 14.01 7.40
N SER A 214 -24.74 13.46 8.35
CA SER A 214 -24.02 14.21 9.37
C SER A 214 -22.59 14.61 8.97
N SER A 215 -22.02 13.96 7.96
CA SER A 215 -20.60 13.99 7.60
C SER A 215 -20.28 14.96 6.46
N THR A 216 -19.03 15.45 6.41
CA THR A 216 -18.51 16.26 5.29
C THR A 216 -17.22 15.68 4.72
N VAL A 217 -17.03 15.80 3.40
CA VAL A 217 -15.81 15.44 2.68
C VAL A 217 -15.32 16.67 1.91
N THR A 218 -14.04 16.99 2.04
CA THR A 218 -13.35 18.06 1.32
C THR A 218 -12.21 17.45 0.50
N GLN A 219 -12.33 17.47 -0.83
CA GLN A 219 -11.29 16.93 -1.72
C GLN A 219 -10.50 18.07 -2.37
N ARG A 220 -9.16 17.96 -2.35
CA ARG A 220 -8.25 18.72 -3.21
C ARG A 220 -7.87 17.84 -4.41
N ILE A 221 -8.27 18.27 -5.61
CA ILE A 221 -7.94 17.59 -6.87
C ILE A 221 -6.75 18.30 -7.55
N SER A 222 -5.69 17.56 -7.87
CA SER A 222 -4.52 18.06 -8.61
C SER A 222 -4.04 17.04 -9.66
N LEU A 223 -3.37 17.52 -10.71
CA LEU A 223 -2.87 16.71 -11.82
C LEU A 223 -1.35 16.90 -11.98
N GLU A 224 -0.59 15.80 -11.88
CA GLU A 224 0.87 15.80 -11.97
C GLU A 224 1.31 14.66 -12.91
N GLY A 225 1.95 14.98 -14.03
CA GLY A 225 2.25 13.99 -15.08
C GLY A 225 0.98 13.27 -15.53
N ARG A 226 0.96 11.93 -15.38
CA ARG A 226 -0.23 11.08 -15.64
C ARG A 226 -1.08 10.80 -14.40
N VAL A 227 -0.75 11.37 -13.24
CA VAL A 227 -1.37 11.06 -11.94
C VAL A 227 -2.38 12.15 -11.55
N LEU A 228 -3.66 11.80 -11.58
CA LEU A 228 -4.76 12.64 -11.06
C LEU A 228 -5.00 12.31 -9.59
N ARG A 229 -4.58 13.19 -8.68
CA ARG A 229 -4.52 13.00 -7.22
C ARG A 229 -5.72 13.63 -6.52
N PHE A 230 -6.27 12.92 -5.53
CA PHE A 230 -7.41 13.32 -4.71
C PHE A 230 -7.02 13.31 -3.22
N ALA A 231 -6.42 14.41 -2.74
CA ALA A 231 -6.12 14.55 -1.31
C ALA A 231 -7.42 14.91 -0.56
N THR A 232 -7.89 14.00 0.28
CA THR A 232 -9.26 13.97 0.80
C THR A 232 -9.25 14.08 2.33
N ASP A 233 -9.91 15.13 2.83
CA ASP A 233 -10.22 15.34 4.23
C ASP A 233 -11.69 14.98 4.48
N VAL A 234 -12.01 14.32 5.59
CA VAL A 234 -13.37 13.89 5.92
C VAL A 234 -13.65 14.12 7.39
N ASP A 235 -14.78 14.75 7.73
CA ASP A 235 -15.33 14.74 9.09
C ASP A 235 -16.50 13.73 9.12
N TRP A 236 -16.27 12.56 9.72
CA TRP A 236 -17.10 11.37 9.56
C TRP A 236 -17.95 11.07 10.80
N HIS A 237 -19.25 11.21 10.67
CA HIS A 237 -20.24 11.04 11.74
C HIS A 237 -21.36 10.04 11.41
N GLU A 238 -21.28 9.37 10.25
CA GLU A 238 -22.23 8.32 9.90
C GLU A 238 -22.10 7.09 10.81
N ARG A 239 -23.16 6.26 10.85
CA ARG A 239 -23.19 4.97 11.54
C ARG A 239 -23.78 3.91 10.63
N HIS A 240 -23.21 2.71 10.62
CA HIS A 240 -23.60 1.61 9.75
C HIS A 240 -23.61 2.00 8.26
N LYS A 241 -22.56 2.71 7.83
CA LYS A 241 -22.31 3.10 6.44
C LYS A 241 -20.90 2.69 6.02
N VAL A 242 -20.71 2.49 4.72
CA VAL A 242 -19.38 2.41 4.09
C VAL A 242 -19.33 3.42 2.94
N LEU A 243 -18.29 4.26 2.94
CA LEU A 243 -18.01 5.23 1.90
C LEU A 243 -17.02 4.62 0.91
N LYS A 244 -17.39 4.61 -0.37
CA LYS A 244 -16.49 4.21 -1.47
C LYS A 244 -16.33 5.36 -2.45
N VAL A 245 -15.24 5.35 -3.23
CA VAL A 245 -15.13 6.14 -4.47
C VAL A 245 -15.16 5.20 -5.67
N ALA A 246 -15.87 5.59 -6.73
CA ALA A 246 -15.98 4.84 -7.98
C ALA A 246 -15.43 5.59 -9.20
N PHE A 247 -14.79 4.81 -10.08
CA PHE A 247 -14.25 5.21 -11.37
C PHE A 247 -14.67 4.20 -12.45
N PRO A 248 -15.76 4.44 -13.19
CA PRO A 248 -16.08 3.72 -14.41
C PRO A 248 -15.06 4.08 -15.50
N VAL A 249 -14.20 3.15 -15.89
CA VAL A 249 -13.16 3.33 -16.91
C VAL A 249 -13.58 2.73 -18.25
N ALA A 250 -12.99 3.22 -19.34
CA ALA A 250 -13.21 2.74 -20.70
C ALA A 250 -12.29 1.56 -21.07
N VAL A 251 -11.88 0.77 -20.08
CA VAL A 251 -11.01 -0.41 -20.19
C VAL A 251 -11.72 -1.60 -19.57
N SER A 252 -11.57 -2.79 -20.16
CA SER A 252 -12.17 -4.00 -19.63
C SER A 252 -11.21 -5.18 -19.79
N ALA A 253 -10.98 -5.90 -18.68
CA ALA A 253 -10.22 -7.13 -18.65
C ALA A 253 -10.90 -8.11 -17.68
N ARG A 254 -10.68 -9.42 -17.85
CA ARG A 254 -11.28 -10.46 -16.97
C ARG A 254 -10.61 -10.57 -15.60
N GLU A 255 -9.42 -10.00 -15.45
CA GLU A 255 -8.66 -9.94 -14.20
C GLU A 255 -8.09 -8.53 -14.04
N ALA A 256 -8.01 -8.05 -12.80
CA ALA A 256 -7.25 -6.86 -12.41
C ALA A 256 -6.00 -7.29 -11.62
N THR A 257 -4.93 -6.49 -11.69
CA THR A 257 -3.67 -6.74 -10.98
C THR A 257 -3.63 -5.93 -9.69
N TYR A 258 -3.21 -6.53 -8.58
CA TYR A 258 -3.22 -5.92 -7.25
C TYR A 258 -1.87 -6.09 -6.56
N GLU A 259 -1.35 -5.03 -5.94
CA GLU A 259 -0.11 -5.08 -5.18
C GLU A 259 -0.25 -5.92 -3.90
N ILE A 260 0.73 -6.80 -3.67
CA ILE A 260 0.95 -7.53 -2.41
C ILE A 260 2.39 -7.30 -1.94
N GLN A 261 2.73 -7.79 -0.75
CA GLN A 261 4.10 -7.74 -0.24
C GLN A 261 5.06 -8.41 -1.25
N PHE A 262 6.07 -7.67 -1.70
CA PHE A 262 7.10 -8.13 -2.64
C PHE A 262 6.58 -8.63 -4.02
N GLY A 263 5.41 -8.16 -4.48
CA GLY A 263 4.91 -8.56 -5.79
C GLY A 263 3.46 -8.14 -6.07
N HIS A 264 2.79 -8.90 -6.92
CA HIS A 264 1.39 -8.66 -7.27
C HIS A 264 0.65 -9.98 -7.54
N VAL A 265 -0.67 -9.94 -7.39
CA VAL A 265 -1.58 -11.03 -7.79
C VAL A 265 -2.60 -10.52 -8.80
N ARG A 266 -3.16 -11.42 -9.62
CA ARG A 266 -4.34 -11.13 -10.44
C ARG A 266 -5.58 -11.72 -9.80
N ARG A 267 -6.68 -10.97 -9.81
CA ARG A 267 -7.98 -11.40 -9.27
C ARG A 267 -9.08 -11.10 -10.29
N PRO A 268 -10.13 -11.94 -10.38
CA PRO A 268 -11.19 -11.79 -11.36
C PRO A 268 -11.98 -10.49 -11.14
N THR A 269 -12.42 -9.89 -12.25
CA THR A 269 -13.32 -8.72 -12.29
C THR A 269 -14.78 -9.12 -12.49
N HIS A 270 -15.11 -10.39 -12.24
CA HIS A 270 -16.38 -10.99 -12.62
C HIS A 270 -16.89 -11.97 -11.56
N PHE A 271 -18.20 -12.23 -11.53
CA PHE A 271 -18.83 -13.11 -10.54
C PHE A 271 -19.06 -14.56 -11.02
N ASP A 272 -18.24 -15.03 -11.96
CA ASP A 272 -18.23 -16.41 -12.47
C ASP A 272 -17.58 -17.38 -11.46
N GLY A 273 -18.38 -18.28 -10.88
CA GLY A 273 -17.92 -19.26 -9.88
C GLY A 273 -17.93 -18.75 -8.43
N SER A 274 -17.82 -19.66 -7.46
CA SER A 274 -17.86 -19.32 -6.03
C SER A 274 -16.68 -18.47 -5.59
N TYR A 275 -15.46 -18.83 -6.01
CA TYR A 275 -14.23 -18.13 -5.66
C TYR A 275 -14.23 -16.66 -6.13
N ALA A 276 -14.68 -16.41 -7.36
CA ALA A 276 -14.77 -15.04 -7.88
C ALA A 276 -15.89 -14.23 -7.19
N ARG A 277 -17.02 -14.88 -6.81
CA ARG A 277 -18.05 -14.27 -5.96
C ARG A 277 -17.57 -13.94 -4.56
N ALA A 278 -16.66 -14.73 -4.01
CA ALA A 278 -16.01 -14.41 -2.76
C ALA A 278 -15.11 -13.18 -2.89
N MET A 279 -14.51 -12.93 -4.05
CA MET A 279 -13.65 -11.77 -4.33
C MET A 279 -14.43 -10.48 -4.67
N PHE A 280 -15.60 -10.25 -4.05
CA PHE A 280 -16.34 -9.01 -4.25
C PHE A 280 -15.61 -7.77 -3.70
N GLU A 281 -14.79 -7.94 -2.66
CA GLU A 281 -13.86 -6.93 -2.13
C GLU A 281 -12.55 -7.63 -1.72
N VAL A 282 -11.41 -7.03 -2.07
CA VAL A 282 -10.09 -7.67 -2.00
C VAL A 282 -9.05 -6.74 -1.40
N CYS A 283 -8.01 -7.31 -0.78
CA CYS A 283 -6.94 -6.56 -0.13
C CYS A 283 -5.78 -6.25 -1.10
N ALA A 284 -5.34 -5.00 -1.17
CA ALA A 284 -4.11 -4.61 -1.86
C ALA A 284 -3.32 -3.58 -1.04
N GLN A 285 -2.02 -3.45 -1.32
CA GLN A 285 -1.13 -2.52 -0.61
C GLN A 285 -1.34 -1.06 -1.06
N ARG A 286 -0.65 -0.60 -2.11
CA ARG A 286 -0.66 0.81 -2.56
C ARG A 286 -1.35 1.03 -3.90
N TRP A 287 -1.50 -0.02 -4.74
CA TRP A 287 -2.11 0.10 -6.06
C TRP A 287 -2.89 -1.14 -6.52
N ALA A 288 -3.84 -0.89 -7.43
CA ALA A 288 -4.47 -1.89 -8.28
C ALA A 288 -4.59 -1.36 -9.72
N ASP A 289 -4.48 -2.23 -10.71
CA ASP A 289 -4.46 -1.89 -12.14
C ASP A 289 -5.47 -2.71 -12.95
N LEU A 290 -6.17 -2.05 -13.86
CA LEU A 290 -7.03 -2.68 -14.86
C LEU A 290 -6.56 -2.29 -16.25
N GLY A 291 -6.04 -3.26 -17.01
CA GLY A 291 -5.49 -3.05 -18.35
C GLY A 291 -5.84 -4.17 -19.32
N ASP A 292 -6.06 -3.83 -20.59
CA ASP A 292 -6.32 -4.78 -21.68
C ASP A 292 -5.04 -5.26 -22.40
N GLY A 293 -3.91 -4.61 -22.10
CA GLY A 293 -2.57 -4.91 -22.62
C GLY A 293 -2.02 -3.81 -23.54
N ASP A 294 -2.91 -3.07 -24.21
CA ASP A 294 -2.56 -1.88 -25.01
C ASP A 294 -2.81 -0.58 -24.23
N TYR A 295 -3.73 -0.61 -23.26
CA TYR A 295 -4.06 0.51 -22.37
C TYR A 295 -4.44 0.02 -20.98
N GLY A 296 -4.21 0.85 -19.95
CA GLY A 296 -4.65 0.55 -18.60
C GLY A 296 -4.90 1.78 -17.74
N VAL A 297 -5.50 1.53 -16.58
CA VAL A 297 -5.75 2.54 -15.55
C VAL A 297 -5.39 1.95 -14.19
N ALA A 298 -4.48 2.61 -13.48
CA ALA A 298 -4.13 2.26 -12.11
C ALA A 298 -4.84 3.17 -11.09
N LEU A 299 -5.23 2.59 -9.97
CA LEU A 299 -5.87 3.24 -8.82
C LEU A 299 -4.96 3.11 -7.59
N LEU A 300 -4.28 4.20 -7.28
CA LEU A 300 -3.24 4.31 -6.24
C LEU A 300 -3.84 4.82 -4.92
N ASN A 301 -3.25 4.49 -3.78
CA ASN A 301 -3.68 4.95 -2.45
C ASN A 301 -2.51 5.12 -1.45
N ASP A 302 -2.74 5.85 -0.35
CA ASP A 302 -1.80 6.06 0.76
C ASP A 302 -2.15 5.32 2.08
N CYS A 303 -3.32 4.68 2.20
CA CYS A 303 -3.77 4.00 3.44
C CYS A 303 -5.03 3.11 3.32
N LYS A 304 -5.53 2.86 2.11
CA LYS A 304 -6.82 2.17 1.84
C LYS A 304 -6.57 0.79 1.25
N HIS A 305 -6.98 -0.25 1.96
CA HIS A 305 -6.67 -1.63 1.57
C HIS A 305 -7.83 -2.38 0.92
N GLY A 306 -9.08 -1.92 1.08
CA GLY A 306 -10.25 -2.51 0.43
C GLY A 306 -10.45 -1.98 -0.98
N TYR A 307 -10.29 -2.84 -1.99
CA TYR A 307 -10.59 -2.56 -3.40
C TYR A 307 -11.76 -3.42 -3.89
N ASP A 308 -12.61 -2.87 -4.76
CA ASP A 308 -13.47 -3.67 -5.64
C ASP A 308 -13.31 -3.19 -7.08
N ILE A 309 -12.80 -4.06 -7.96
CA ILE A 309 -12.76 -3.80 -9.41
C ILE A 309 -13.57 -4.89 -10.08
N HIS A 310 -14.75 -4.53 -10.59
CA HIS A 310 -15.65 -5.43 -11.30
C HIS A 310 -16.08 -4.83 -12.63
N GLU A 311 -16.08 -5.67 -13.65
CA GLU A 311 -16.27 -5.31 -15.06
C GLU A 311 -15.29 -4.21 -15.52
N SER A 312 -15.76 -2.97 -15.61
CA SER A 312 -14.96 -1.77 -15.93
C SER A 312 -15.14 -0.66 -14.90
N VAL A 313 -15.55 -0.98 -13.67
CA VAL A 313 -15.66 -0.01 -12.56
C VAL A 313 -14.63 -0.35 -11.51
N MET A 314 -13.68 0.57 -11.31
CA MET A 314 -12.70 0.51 -10.23
C MET A 314 -13.24 1.26 -9.02
N ARG A 315 -13.27 0.65 -7.84
CA ARG A 315 -13.62 1.30 -6.58
C ARG A 315 -12.58 1.07 -5.49
N LEU A 316 -12.53 2.04 -4.58
CA LEU A 316 -11.73 2.01 -3.36
C LEU A 316 -12.64 2.27 -2.15
N SER A 317 -12.57 1.39 -1.15
CA SER A 317 -13.23 1.55 0.14
C SER A 317 -12.48 2.59 0.97
N LEU A 318 -13.13 3.71 1.29
CA LEU A 318 -12.50 4.87 1.91
C LEU A 318 -12.63 4.88 3.44
N LEU A 319 -13.85 4.71 3.94
CA LEU A 319 -14.21 4.72 5.37
C LEU A 319 -15.36 3.76 5.63
N ARG A 320 -15.44 3.25 6.85
CA ARG A 320 -16.56 2.46 7.35
C ARG A 320 -17.05 3.05 8.68
N ALA A 321 -18.24 2.67 9.12
CA ALA A 321 -18.79 3.10 10.42
C ALA A 321 -19.42 1.93 11.19
N PRO A 322 -18.67 0.85 11.51
CA PRO A 322 -19.20 -0.19 12.38
C PRO A 322 -19.40 0.34 13.80
N THR A 323 -20.19 -0.38 14.60
CA THR A 323 -20.47 -0.04 16.01
C THR A 323 -20.13 -1.18 16.97
N HIS A 324 -19.41 -2.18 16.48
CA HIS A 324 -18.89 -3.31 17.23
C HIS A 324 -17.61 -3.82 16.56
N PRO A 325 -16.53 -4.12 17.30
CA PRO A 325 -16.44 -4.09 18.77
C PRO A 325 -16.34 -2.68 19.37
N ASP A 326 -15.92 -1.71 18.56
CA ASP A 326 -15.82 -0.28 18.90
C ASP A 326 -17.11 0.47 18.49
N PRO A 327 -17.89 1.05 19.43
CA PRO A 327 -19.10 1.83 19.15
C PRO A 327 -18.86 3.19 18.48
N SER A 328 -17.61 3.61 18.41
CA SER A 328 -17.09 4.90 17.92
C SER A 328 -16.08 4.73 16.77
N ALA A 329 -15.99 3.54 16.19
CA ALA A 329 -15.05 3.23 15.12
C ALA A 329 -15.13 4.27 13.99
N ASP A 330 -13.96 4.79 13.62
CA ASP A 330 -13.77 5.81 12.60
C ASP A 330 -14.54 7.14 12.83
N GLN A 331 -15.14 7.43 13.99
CA GLN A 331 -15.86 8.70 14.19
C GLN A 331 -14.92 9.92 14.27
N GLY A 332 -15.28 11.01 13.59
CA GLY A 332 -14.57 12.28 13.51
C GLY A 332 -13.65 12.41 12.30
N PHE A 333 -12.58 13.19 12.42
CA PHE A 333 -11.74 13.59 11.29
C PHE A 333 -10.85 12.46 10.71
N HIS A 334 -10.68 12.46 9.39
CA HIS A 334 -9.76 11.64 8.60
C HIS A 334 -9.08 12.45 7.50
N ARG A 335 -7.87 12.05 7.12
CA ARG A 335 -7.13 12.58 5.96
C ARG A 335 -6.50 11.42 5.20
N PHE A 336 -6.67 11.35 3.89
CA PHE A 336 -6.10 10.30 3.04
C PHE A 336 -6.02 10.72 1.57
N THR A 337 -5.23 10.00 0.79
CA THR A 337 -4.95 10.32 -0.61
C THR A 337 -5.14 9.08 -1.47
N TYR A 338 -5.80 9.26 -2.59
CA TYR A 338 -5.81 8.28 -3.67
C TYR A 338 -5.58 8.99 -5.00
N ALA A 339 -5.22 8.24 -6.03
CA ALA A 339 -4.97 8.80 -7.35
C ALA A 339 -5.38 7.84 -8.47
N LEU A 340 -5.77 8.40 -9.61
CA LEU A 340 -6.02 7.65 -10.84
C LEU A 340 -4.88 7.94 -11.83
N MET A 341 -4.32 6.89 -12.42
CA MET A 341 -3.19 6.97 -13.35
C MET A 341 -3.50 6.17 -14.63
N PRO A 342 -4.07 6.81 -15.67
CA PRO A 342 -4.15 6.22 -17.01
C PRO A 342 -2.77 6.08 -17.67
N HIS A 343 -2.55 4.96 -18.35
CA HIS A 343 -1.27 4.65 -18.99
C HIS A 343 -1.40 3.86 -20.29
N LEU A 344 -0.35 3.96 -21.11
CA LEU A 344 -0.17 3.17 -22.33
C LEU A 344 0.49 1.83 -22.00
N GLY A 345 -0.06 0.75 -22.57
CA GLY A 345 0.49 -0.60 -22.47
C GLY A 345 0.27 -1.25 -21.10
N ASP A 346 1.35 -1.82 -20.56
CA ASP A 346 1.36 -2.63 -19.35
C ASP A 346 1.95 -1.85 -18.16
N TRP A 347 1.27 -1.91 -17.01
CA TRP A 347 1.56 -1.15 -15.78
C TRP A 347 3.03 -1.18 -15.33
N ARG A 348 3.77 -2.25 -15.70
CA ARG A 348 5.21 -2.41 -15.44
C ARG A 348 6.04 -1.30 -16.07
N HIS A 349 5.79 -1.00 -17.34
CA HIS A 349 6.56 -0.01 -18.11
C HIS A 349 6.00 1.41 -17.95
N ALA A 350 4.71 1.51 -17.56
CA ALA A 350 4.04 2.75 -17.27
C ALA A 350 4.52 3.47 -15.99
N GLY A 351 5.31 2.80 -15.13
CA GLY A 351 5.80 3.37 -13.88
C GLY A 351 4.77 3.34 -12.74
N VAL A 352 3.84 2.40 -12.73
CA VAL A 352 2.77 2.33 -11.70
C VAL A 352 3.33 2.03 -10.30
N ILE A 353 4.39 1.21 -10.19
CA ILE A 353 5.05 0.94 -8.91
C ILE A 353 5.73 2.22 -8.39
N GLU A 354 6.47 2.91 -9.27
CA GLU A 354 7.15 4.17 -8.97
C GLU A 354 6.16 5.23 -8.48
N ALA A 355 5.05 5.44 -9.21
CA ALA A 355 4.02 6.39 -8.81
C ALA A 355 3.34 6.02 -7.48
N ALA A 356 3.18 4.72 -7.17
CA ALA A 356 2.66 4.25 -5.90
C ALA A 356 3.66 4.46 -4.74
N GLU A 357 4.96 4.22 -4.98
CA GLU A 357 6.03 4.52 -4.02
C GLU A 357 6.14 6.03 -3.75
N GLU A 358 6.12 6.87 -4.80
CA GLU A 358 6.17 8.34 -4.69
C GLU A 358 4.92 8.94 -4.02
N LEU A 359 3.75 8.30 -4.16
CA LEU A 359 2.54 8.69 -3.43
C LEU A 359 2.61 8.38 -1.92
N ASN A 360 3.40 7.37 -1.52
CA ASN A 360 3.49 6.88 -0.14
C ASN A 360 4.74 7.40 0.62
N ALA A 361 5.73 7.97 -0.07
CA ALA A 361 6.93 8.55 0.53
C ALA A 361 6.60 9.64 1.56
N VAL A 362 7.38 9.71 2.65
CA VAL A 362 7.19 10.68 3.74
C VAL A 362 8.16 11.84 3.62
N LEU A 363 9.45 11.53 3.45
CA LEU A 363 10.55 12.47 3.16
C LEU A 363 11.30 12.07 1.86
N GLY A 364 11.05 10.86 1.35
CA GLY A 364 11.78 10.26 0.22
C GLY A 364 13.03 9.51 0.66
N VAL A 365 13.59 8.72 -0.26
CA VAL A 365 14.76 7.85 -0.02
C VAL A 365 16.03 8.39 -0.69
N PRO A 366 17.24 8.13 -0.14
CA PRO A 366 18.51 8.57 -0.71
C PRO A 366 18.83 7.81 -2.02
N ARG A 367 18.46 8.39 -3.17
CA ARG A 367 18.61 7.80 -4.52
C ARG A 367 20.06 7.49 -4.96
N SER A 368 21.08 7.91 -4.20
CA SER A 368 22.51 7.76 -4.52
C SER A 368 23.21 6.57 -3.85
N LEU A 369 22.60 5.90 -2.87
CA LEU A 369 23.26 4.79 -2.15
C LEU A 369 23.37 3.52 -2.99
N VAL A 370 22.24 3.12 -3.57
CA VAL A 370 22.07 1.90 -4.35
C VAL A 370 21.17 2.24 -5.53
N THR A 371 21.67 2.02 -6.74
CA THR A 371 20.91 2.12 -7.98
C THR A 371 20.89 0.78 -8.69
N VAL A 372 19.82 0.52 -9.43
CA VAL A 372 19.64 -0.71 -10.20
C VAL A 372 19.33 -0.34 -11.65
N ASP A 373 19.93 -1.05 -12.61
CA ASP A 373 19.80 -0.75 -14.05
C ASP A 373 18.45 -1.15 -14.67
N THR A 374 17.54 -1.76 -13.90
CA THR A 374 16.23 -2.20 -14.36
C THR A 374 15.13 -1.90 -13.32
N PRO A 375 13.97 -1.35 -13.74
CA PRO A 375 12.83 -1.12 -12.83
C PRO A 375 12.17 -2.41 -12.32
N GLN A 376 12.51 -3.57 -12.91
CA GLN A 376 12.07 -4.90 -12.45
C GLN A 376 12.52 -5.23 -11.03
N ALA A 377 13.67 -4.72 -10.60
CA ALA A 377 14.26 -5.03 -9.30
C ALA A 377 14.19 -3.80 -8.38
N ARG A 378 13.28 -3.84 -7.40
CA ARG A 378 13.07 -2.74 -6.44
C ARG A 378 13.98 -2.91 -5.23
N VAL A 379 14.51 -1.80 -4.71
CA VAL A 379 15.23 -1.77 -3.43
C VAL A 379 14.23 -1.51 -2.30
N GLU A 380 13.96 -2.54 -1.49
CA GLU A 380 13.05 -2.42 -0.36
C GLU A 380 13.74 -1.76 0.83
N ALA A 381 14.93 -2.23 1.20
CA ALA A 381 15.62 -1.79 2.42
C ALA A 381 17.12 -1.59 2.20
N ILE A 382 17.67 -0.56 2.84
CA ILE A 382 19.10 -0.35 3.06
C ILE A 382 19.25 -0.03 4.54
N LYS A 383 19.85 -0.95 5.32
CA LYS A 383 20.01 -0.83 6.78
C LYS A 383 21.37 -1.32 7.23
N ARG A 384 21.83 -0.97 8.45
CA ARG A 384 22.96 -1.69 9.07
C ARG A 384 22.54 -3.12 9.43
N ALA A 385 23.46 -4.06 9.29
CA ALA A 385 23.30 -5.43 9.77
C ALA A 385 23.12 -5.45 11.29
N GLU A 386 22.46 -6.48 11.83
CA GLU A 386 22.24 -6.60 13.28
C GLU A 386 23.50 -6.97 14.06
N ASP A 387 24.41 -7.72 13.45
CA ASP A 387 25.60 -8.29 14.10
C ASP A 387 26.93 -7.57 13.80
N SER A 388 26.90 -6.56 12.92
CA SER A 388 28.12 -6.00 12.31
C SER A 388 27.90 -4.62 11.67
N GLU A 389 29.00 -3.98 11.28
CA GLU A 389 29.00 -2.69 10.56
C GLU A 389 28.65 -2.82 9.06
N ALA A 390 28.42 -4.05 8.57
CA ALA A 390 28.01 -4.30 7.20
C ALA A 390 26.67 -3.63 6.87
N VAL A 391 26.44 -3.31 5.60
CA VAL A 391 25.14 -2.80 5.12
C VAL A 391 24.35 -3.93 4.50
N ILE A 392 23.11 -4.09 4.93
CA ILE A 392 22.13 -4.99 4.34
C ILE A 392 21.35 -4.23 3.27
N VAL A 393 21.35 -4.76 2.05
CA VAL A 393 20.51 -4.28 0.94
C VAL A 393 19.53 -5.38 0.57
N ARG A 394 18.22 -5.12 0.72
CA ARG A 394 17.16 -6.06 0.34
C ARG A 394 16.48 -5.58 -0.94
N LEU A 395 16.42 -6.46 -1.93
CA LEU A 395 15.76 -6.23 -3.21
C LEU A 395 14.67 -7.27 -3.46
N TYR A 396 13.75 -6.98 -4.38
CA TYR A 396 12.81 -7.97 -4.91
C TYR A 396 12.52 -7.75 -6.40
N GLU A 397 12.24 -8.85 -7.10
CA GLU A 397 11.69 -8.83 -8.46
C GLU A 397 10.18 -8.56 -8.41
N ALA A 398 9.72 -7.45 -9.00
CA ALA A 398 8.36 -6.94 -8.83
C ALA A 398 7.39 -7.26 -9.99
N TRP A 399 7.92 -7.61 -11.16
CA TRP A 399 7.17 -7.77 -12.41
C TRP A 399 6.69 -9.21 -12.65
N GLY A 400 7.13 -10.17 -11.84
CA GLY A 400 6.75 -11.58 -11.94
C GLY A 400 7.45 -12.29 -13.10
N ARG A 401 8.63 -11.81 -13.51
CA ARG A 401 9.39 -12.32 -14.67
C ARG A 401 10.87 -12.50 -14.31
N PRO A 402 11.58 -13.47 -14.92
CA PRO A 402 13.03 -13.55 -14.71
C PRO A 402 13.71 -12.31 -15.28
N CYS A 403 14.63 -11.71 -14.51
CA CYS A 403 15.39 -10.55 -14.94
C CYS A 403 16.85 -10.65 -14.48
N ARG A 404 17.75 -9.93 -15.16
CA ARG A 404 19.10 -9.68 -14.68
C ARG A 404 19.18 -8.24 -14.22
N ALA A 405 19.70 -8.02 -13.02
CA ALA A 405 19.83 -6.72 -12.40
C ALA A 405 21.30 -6.45 -12.06
N ARG A 406 21.81 -5.30 -12.53
CA ARG A 406 23.11 -4.76 -12.13
C ARG A 406 22.89 -3.70 -11.08
N ILE A 407 23.46 -3.94 -9.90
CA ILE A 407 23.45 -3.01 -8.79
C ILE A 407 24.72 -2.15 -8.86
N THR A 408 24.56 -0.84 -8.77
CA THR A 408 25.66 0.11 -8.58
C THR A 408 25.48 0.77 -7.22
N THR A 409 26.54 0.82 -6.41
CA THR A 409 26.46 1.37 -5.05
C THR A 409 27.62 2.31 -4.75
N THR A 410 27.35 3.32 -3.93
CA THR A 410 28.37 4.20 -3.32
C THR A 410 28.84 3.69 -1.96
N LEU A 411 28.21 2.64 -1.44
CA LEU A 411 28.55 2.03 -0.15
C LEU A 411 29.81 1.15 -0.27
N PRO A 412 30.62 1.06 0.79
CA PRO A 412 31.70 0.08 0.88
C PRO A 412 31.18 -1.36 0.68
N ALA A 413 31.74 -2.07 -0.30
CA ALA A 413 31.33 -3.42 -0.68
C ALA A 413 32.55 -4.25 -1.15
N ARG A 414 33.50 -4.50 -0.23
CA ARG A 414 34.70 -5.32 -0.50
C ARG A 414 34.36 -6.81 -0.66
N ARG A 415 33.37 -7.28 0.11
CA ARG A 415 32.75 -8.60 -0.01
C ARG A 415 31.25 -8.40 -0.10
N VAL A 416 30.60 -9.18 -0.94
CA VAL A 416 29.14 -9.16 -1.14
C VAL A 416 28.63 -10.57 -0.92
N THR A 417 27.77 -10.76 0.08
CA THR A 417 27.29 -12.08 0.50
C THR A 417 25.79 -12.18 0.35
N LEU A 418 25.28 -13.26 -0.25
CA LEU A 418 23.86 -13.59 -0.20
C LEU A 418 23.50 -14.06 1.21
N CYS A 419 22.47 -13.44 1.78
CA CYS A 419 21.92 -13.81 3.08
C CYS A 419 20.46 -14.26 2.97
N ASP A 420 19.96 -14.92 4.01
CA ASP A 420 18.51 -15.06 4.18
C ASP A 420 17.86 -13.81 4.78
N LEU A 421 16.55 -13.89 5.07
CA LEU A 421 15.80 -12.75 5.63
C LEU A 421 16.21 -12.38 7.07
N LEU A 422 16.95 -13.27 7.76
CA LEU A 422 17.54 -13.05 9.09
C LEU A 422 19.04 -12.72 9.00
N GLU A 423 19.50 -12.25 7.83
CA GLU A 423 20.86 -11.74 7.60
C GLU A 423 21.98 -12.80 7.69
N ARG A 424 21.61 -14.07 7.84
CA ARG A 424 22.55 -15.20 7.93
C ARG A 424 23.19 -15.47 6.57
N GLU A 425 24.51 -15.41 6.52
CA GLU A 425 25.32 -15.64 5.31
C GLU A 425 25.08 -17.03 4.70
N ARG A 426 25.08 -17.09 3.37
CA ARG A 426 24.95 -18.34 2.59
C ARG A 426 26.15 -18.56 1.67
N GLU A 427 26.32 -17.67 0.69
CA GLU A 427 27.35 -17.77 -0.35
C GLU A 427 27.78 -16.37 -0.82
N GLU A 428 29.05 -16.23 -1.20
CA GLU A 428 29.57 -14.99 -1.78
C GLU A 428 29.01 -14.80 -3.19
N THR A 429 28.72 -13.55 -3.57
CA THR A 429 28.10 -13.20 -4.84
C THR A 429 28.68 -11.91 -5.43
N SER A 430 28.14 -11.46 -6.55
CA SER A 430 28.48 -10.18 -7.17
C SER A 430 27.30 -9.21 -7.10
N LEU A 431 27.54 -7.95 -7.47
CA LEU A 431 26.48 -6.96 -7.67
C LEU A 431 25.72 -7.13 -9.00
N GLU A 432 25.98 -8.19 -9.76
CA GLU A 432 25.13 -8.66 -10.85
C GLU A 432 24.33 -9.88 -10.39
N LEU A 433 22.99 -9.78 -10.42
CA LEU A 433 22.07 -10.81 -9.96
C LEU A 433 21.15 -11.28 -11.08
N ASP A 434 20.98 -12.59 -11.23
CA ASP A 434 19.89 -13.18 -11.99
C ASP A 434 18.72 -13.49 -11.02
N LEU A 435 17.63 -12.76 -11.15
CA LEU A 435 16.44 -12.87 -10.30
C LEU A 435 15.36 -13.72 -10.97
N ARG A 436 14.72 -14.58 -10.18
CA ARG A 436 13.52 -15.33 -10.59
C ARG A 436 12.25 -14.53 -10.29
N PRO A 437 11.11 -14.87 -10.91
CA PRO A 437 9.81 -14.25 -10.62
C PRO A 437 9.52 -14.15 -9.11
N PHE A 438 9.22 -12.94 -8.63
CA PHE A 438 8.94 -12.63 -7.22
C PHE A 438 10.04 -13.06 -6.22
N GLN A 439 11.29 -13.14 -6.67
CA GLN A 439 12.41 -13.46 -5.78
C GLN A 439 12.80 -12.25 -4.93
N VAL A 440 12.70 -12.40 -3.61
CA VAL A 440 13.36 -11.50 -2.64
C VAL A 440 14.82 -11.94 -2.45
N VAL A 441 15.74 -10.99 -2.45
CA VAL A 441 17.17 -11.19 -2.21
C VAL A 441 17.66 -10.24 -1.12
N THR A 442 18.44 -10.76 -0.18
CA THR A 442 19.18 -9.95 0.81
C THR A 442 20.67 -10.06 0.50
N LEU A 443 21.34 -8.92 0.31
CA LEU A 443 22.78 -8.80 0.20
C LEU A 443 23.36 -8.21 1.49
N LYS A 444 24.48 -8.75 1.97
CA LYS A 444 25.33 -8.15 3.01
C LYS A 444 26.59 -7.59 2.33
N LEU A 445 26.81 -6.28 2.47
CA LEU A 445 27.95 -5.54 1.93
C LEU A 445 28.94 -5.26 3.05
N ASP A 446 30.11 -5.90 3.02
CA ASP A 446 31.18 -5.69 4.01
C ASP A 446 32.15 -4.58 3.56
N PRO A 447 32.58 -3.68 4.47
CA PRO A 447 33.35 -2.47 4.14
C PRO A 447 34.86 -2.66 3.90
#